data_AF-A0A497KK66-F1
#
_entry.id   AF-A0A497KK66-F1
#
_cell.length_a   1.000
_cell.length_b   1.000
_cell.length_c   1.000
_cell.angle_alpha   90.00
_cell.angle_beta   90.00
_cell.angle_gamma   90.00
#
_symmetry.space_group_name_H-M   'P 1'
#
loop_
_entity.id
_entity.type
_entity.pdbx_description
1 polymer ?
#
loop_
_entity_poly.entity_id
_entity_poly.type
_entity_poly.pdbx_seq_one_letter_code
_entity_poly.pdbx_strand_id
1 'polypeptide(L)'
;MSFPEKIDVLDLIINVLNEHEKKMDMLVERMERIVGVLEGHPDFSEALREHQAQLEFQEEKIFHVLIVDDDQFLADTFEMLLEDAGFLVETAQTGNQALLKASQFNFDMAILDYKLPDTTGAELRNRLKERNK
;
A
#
# COMPACT_ATOMS: atom_id res chain seq x y z
N MET A 1 9.22 -38.52 14.40
CA MET A 1 9.83 -37.21 14.73
C MET A 1 8.89 -36.14 14.23
N SER A 2 8.22 -35.44 15.16
CA SER A 2 7.27 -34.38 14.85
C SER A 2 8.07 -33.13 14.48
N PHE A 3 7.79 -32.54 13.31
CA PHE A 3 8.26 -31.20 13.02
C PHE A 3 7.66 -30.23 14.06
N PRO A 4 8.44 -29.28 14.61
CA PRO A 4 7.94 -28.31 15.57
C PRO A 4 6.99 -27.33 14.88
N GLU A 5 6.12 -26.74 15.70
CA GLU A 5 5.00 -25.84 15.38
C GLU A 5 5.20 -25.02 14.10
N LYS A 6 4.23 -25.14 13.17
CA LYS A 6 4.10 -24.20 12.06
C LYS A 6 3.94 -22.81 12.67
N ILE A 7 4.98 -21.97 12.58
CA ILE A 7 4.83 -20.53 12.78
C ILE A 7 3.82 -20.08 11.73
N ASP A 8 2.66 -19.58 12.18
CA ASP A 8 1.71 -18.96 11.27
C ASP A 8 2.38 -17.71 10.71
N VAL A 9 2.63 -17.73 9.39
CA VAL A 9 3.29 -16.63 8.70
C VAL A 9 2.45 -15.35 8.83
N LEU A 10 1.12 -15.47 8.96
CA LEU A 10 0.23 -14.34 9.20
C LEU A 10 0.46 -13.74 10.59
N ASP A 11 0.57 -14.56 11.63
CA ASP A 11 0.87 -14.07 12.98
C ASP A 11 2.23 -13.39 13.05
N LEU A 12 3.23 -13.90 12.33
CA LEU A 12 4.54 -13.26 12.25
C LEU A 12 4.47 -11.90 11.54
N ILE A 13 3.75 -11.81 10.42
CA ILE A 13 3.57 -10.55 9.69
C ILE A 13 2.81 -9.55 10.56
N ILE A 14 1.69 -9.96 11.18
CA ILE A 14 0.90 -9.11 12.08
C ILE A 14 1.75 -8.62 13.24
N ASN A 15 2.55 -9.47 13.87
CA ASN A 15 3.43 -9.06 14.97
C ASN A 15 4.51 -8.07 14.51
N VAL A 16 5.12 -8.29 13.35
CA VAL A 16 6.12 -7.36 12.80
C VAL A 16 5.48 -6.00 12.48
N LEU A 17 4.30 -5.99 11.87
CA LEU A 17 3.55 -4.77 11.58
C LEU A 17 3.18 -4.01 12.85
N ASN A 18 2.65 -4.71 13.86
CA ASN A 18 2.31 -4.12 15.16
C ASN A 18 3.53 -3.57 15.91
N GLU A 19 4.69 -4.24 15.81
CA GLU A 19 5.93 -3.72 16.38
C GLU A 19 6.42 -2.45 15.66
N HIS A 20 6.25 -2.39 14.34
CA HIS A 20 6.59 -1.21 13.55
C HIS A 20 5.66 -0.04 13.86
N GLU A 21 4.36 -0.28 13.99
CA GLU A 21 3.36 0.71 14.39
C GLU A 21 3.73 1.33 15.75
N LYS A 22 3.99 0.50 16.78
CA LYS A 22 4.41 0.98 18.11
C LYS A 22 5.69 1.82 18.08
N LYS A 23 6.65 1.46 17.22
CA LYS A 23 7.90 2.24 17.06
C LYS A 23 7.60 3.59 16.41
N MET A 24 6.69 3.63 15.45
CA MET A 24 6.24 4.86 14.81
C MET A 24 5.53 5.78 15.79
N ASP A 25 4.59 5.27 16.59
CA ASP A 25 3.90 6.04 17.63
C ASP A 25 4.90 6.67 18.60
N MET A 26 5.90 5.89 19.04
CA MET A 26 6.95 6.39 19.92
C MET A 26 7.81 7.49 19.27
N LEU A 27 8.05 7.42 17.96
CA LEU A 27 8.75 8.47 17.22
C LEU A 27 7.90 9.73 17.08
N VAL A 28 6.60 9.58 16.82
CA VAL A 28 5.64 10.69 16.75
C VAL A 28 5.60 11.44 18.09
N GLU A 29 5.41 10.74 19.21
CA GLU A 29 5.41 11.36 20.55
C GLU A 29 6.73 12.08 20.88
N ARG A 30 7.86 11.59 20.37
CA ARG A 30 9.17 12.25 20.53
C ARG A 30 9.27 13.50 19.67
N MET A 31 8.77 13.44 18.43
CA MET A 31 8.73 14.58 17.53
C MET A 31 7.81 15.68 18.06
N GLU A 32 6.62 15.35 18.56
CA GLU A 32 5.70 16.33 19.17
C GLU A 32 6.35 17.10 20.32
N ARG A 33 7.11 16.41 21.18
CA ARG A 33 7.88 17.07 22.25
C ARG A 33 8.94 18.03 21.71
N ILE A 34 9.63 17.62 20.65
CA ILE A 34 10.64 18.46 20.00
C ILE A 34 9.96 19.67 19.37
N VAL A 35 8.85 19.48 18.65
CA VAL A 35 8.04 20.57 18.07
C VAL A 35 7.57 21.54 19.16
N GLY A 36 7.05 21.05 20.29
CA GLY A 36 6.63 21.92 21.40
C GLY A 36 7.76 22.74 22.04
N VAL A 37 8.99 22.20 22.09
CA VAL A 37 10.18 22.98 22.51
C VAL A 37 10.55 24.04 21.49
N LEU A 38 10.39 23.71 20.22
CA LEU A 38 10.77 24.54 19.07
C LEU A 38 9.77 25.68 18.81
N GLU A 39 8.47 25.46 19.01
CA GLU A 39 7.42 26.48 18.94
C GLU A 39 7.60 27.60 19.97
N GLY A 40 8.24 27.30 21.11
CA GLY A 40 8.61 28.29 22.12
C GLY A 40 9.76 29.23 21.72
N HIS A 41 10.40 29.02 20.57
CA HIS A 41 11.51 29.83 20.09
C HIS A 41 11.12 30.65 18.84
N PRO A 42 11.09 31.99 18.91
CA PRO A 42 10.56 32.84 17.83
C PRO A 42 11.25 32.62 16.47
N ASP A 43 12.58 32.57 16.43
CA ASP A 43 13.35 32.34 15.19
C ASP A 43 13.04 30.99 14.53
N PHE A 44 12.72 29.97 15.32
CA PHE A 44 12.46 28.64 14.79
C PHE A 44 11.02 28.52 14.29
N SER A 45 10.07 29.17 14.98
CA SER A 45 8.67 29.23 14.52
C SER A 45 8.50 29.89 13.15
N GLU A 46 9.43 30.77 12.75
CA GLU A 46 9.48 31.39 11.43
C GLU A 46 10.08 30.41 10.41
N ALA A 47 11.24 29.81 10.70
CA ALA A 47 11.86 28.80 9.85
C ALA A 47 10.98 27.56 9.61
N LEU A 48 10.23 27.13 10.64
CA LEU A 48 9.29 26.01 10.52
C LEU A 48 8.08 26.38 9.66
N ARG A 49 7.56 27.63 9.75
CA ARG A 49 6.49 28.11 8.86
C ARG A 49 6.94 28.20 7.41
N GLU A 50 8.14 28.70 7.16
CA GLU A 50 8.71 28.75 5.81
C GLU A 50 8.91 27.34 5.23
N HIS A 51 9.32 26.38 6.06
CA HIS A 51 9.47 24.98 5.66
C HIS A 51 8.13 24.26 5.50
N GLN A 52 7.17 24.47 6.40
CA GLN A 52 5.82 23.90 6.33
C GLN A 52 5.07 24.42 5.11
N ALA A 53 5.18 25.71 4.77
CA ALA A 53 4.62 26.27 3.54
C ALA A 53 5.22 25.64 2.26
N GLN A 54 6.44 25.10 2.32
CA GLN A 54 7.05 24.32 1.23
C GLN A 54 6.58 22.85 1.22
N LEU A 55 6.22 22.29 2.37
CA LEU A 55 5.72 20.92 2.52
C LEU A 55 4.20 20.79 2.28
N GLU A 56 3.43 21.86 2.48
CA GLU A 56 1.97 21.95 2.31
C GLU A 56 1.47 21.69 0.87
N PHE A 57 2.37 21.41 -0.08
CA PHE A 57 2.06 21.06 -1.47
C PHE A 57 2.52 19.65 -1.87
N GLN A 58 2.58 18.71 -0.95
CA GLN A 58 2.59 17.29 -1.34
C GLN A 58 1.18 16.75 -1.17
N GLU A 59 0.39 16.74 -2.26
CA GLU A 59 -0.77 15.84 -2.34
C GLU A 59 -0.24 14.44 -2.01
N GLU A 60 -0.65 13.88 -0.87
CA GLU A 60 -0.35 12.48 -0.58
C GLU A 60 -0.96 11.66 -1.71
N LYS A 61 -0.09 11.12 -2.56
CA LYS A 61 -0.51 10.34 -3.71
C LYS A 61 -1.17 9.06 -3.20
N ILE A 62 -2.49 8.99 -3.32
CA ILE A 62 -3.24 7.76 -3.10
C ILE A 62 -2.83 6.78 -4.19
N PHE A 63 -2.17 5.69 -3.82
CA PHE A 63 -1.74 4.66 -4.76
C PHE A 63 -2.93 3.81 -5.16
N HIS A 64 -3.11 3.62 -6.47
CA HIS A 64 -4.19 2.81 -7.03
C HIS A 64 -3.68 1.43 -7.44
N VAL A 65 -4.23 0.37 -6.84
CA VAL A 65 -3.76 -1.02 -6.99
C VAL A 65 -4.82 -1.88 -7.68
N LEU A 66 -4.41 -2.66 -8.68
CA LEU A 66 -5.25 -3.67 -9.31
C LEU A 66 -4.88 -5.08 -8.79
N ILE A 67 -5.83 -5.79 -8.21
CA ILE A 67 -5.67 -7.21 -7.82
C ILE A 67 -6.33 -8.07 -8.90
N VAL A 68 -5.61 -9.09 -9.39
CA VAL A 68 -6.14 -10.03 -10.39
C VAL A 68 -5.97 -11.46 -9.89
N ASP A 69 -7.06 -12.05 -9.42
CA ASP A 69 -7.10 -13.39 -8.82
C ASP A 69 -8.49 -14.00 -9.07
N ASP A 70 -8.56 -15.27 -9.48
CA ASP A 70 -9.83 -15.96 -9.71
C ASP A 70 -10.46 -16.53 -8.44
N ASP A 71 -9.73 -16.54 -7.32
CA ASP A 71 -10.25 -16.77 -5.99
C ASP A 71 -10.79 -15.47 -5.38
N GLN A 72 -12.11 -15.30 -5.43
CA GLN A 72 -12.78 -14.12 -4.90
C GLN A 72 -12.50 -13.89 -3.40
N PHE A 73 -12.43 -14.96 -2.60
CA PHE A 73 -12.21 -14.80 -1.16
C PHE A 73 -10.82 -14.23 -0.87
N LEU A 74 -9.82 -14.68 -1.62
CA LEU A 74 -8.46 -14.17 -1.49
C LEU A 74 -8.37 -12.72 -2.00
N ALA A 75 -9.01 -12.41 -3.13
CA ALA A 75 -9.09 -11.06 -3.67
C ALA A 75 -9.73 -10.07 -2.68
N ASP A 76 -10.87 -10.43 -2.08
CA ASP A 76 -11.59 -9.61 -1.09
C ASP A 76 -10.74 -9.37 0.17
N THR A 77 -9.99 -10.40 0.59
CA THR A 77 -9.09 -10.29 1.76
C THR A 77 -7.97 -9.29 1.48
N PHE A 78 -7.36 -9.34 0.30
CA PHE A 78 -6.32 -8.38 -0.07
C PHE A 78 -6.88 -6.96 -0.30
N GLU A 79 -8.07 -6.84 -0.88
CA GLU A 79 -8.76 -5.56 -1.04
C GLU A 79 -8.94 -4.88 0.30
N MET A 80 -9.54 -5.56 1.28
CA MET A 80 -9.73 -5.03 2.63
C MET A 80 -8.41 -4.59 3.29
N LEU A 81 -7.37 -5.42 3.22
CA LEU A 81 -6.07 -5.12 3.84
C LEU A 81 -5.38 -3.91 3.20
N LEU A 82 -5.52 -3.73 1.89
CA LEU A 82 -4.92 -2.62 1.17
C LEU A 82 -5.74 -1.33 1.31
N GLU A 83 -7.07 -1.41 1.32
CA GLU A 83 -7.92 -0.26 1.62
C GLU A 83 -7.69 0.28 3.04
N ASP A 84 -7.58 -0.61 4.04
CA ASP A 84 -7.23 -0.23 5.42
C ASP A 84 -5.84 0.43 5.51
N ALA A 85 -4.93 0.09 4.61
CA ALA A 85 -3.61 0.71 4.49
C ALA A 85 -3.59 2.01 3.66
N GLY A 86 -4.76 2.52 3.23
CA GLY A 86 -4.91 3.80 2.52
C GLY A 86 -4.74 3.73 1.00
N PHE A 87 -4.79 2.54 0.40
CA PHE A 87 -4.75 2.38 -1.05
C PHE A 87 -6.17 2.45 -1.64
N LEU A 88 -6.27 2.93 -2.89
CA LEU A 88 -7.45 2.67 -3.70
C LEU A 88 -7.26 1.32 -4.37
N VAL A 89 -8.25 0.43 -4.32
CA VAL A 89 -8.12 -0.94 -4.82
C VAL A 89 -9.24 -1.27 -5.80
N GLU A 90 -8.89 -2.02 -6.84
CA GLU A 90 -9.82 -2.61 -7.79
C GLU A 90 -9.48 -4.11 -7.95
N THR A 91 -10.49 -4.97 -7.98
CA THR A 91 -10.32 -6.43 -8.16
C THR A 91 -10.74 -6.91 -9.54
N ALA A 92 -10.14 -7.97 -10.07
CA ALA A 92 -10.54 -8.60 -11.32
C ALA A 92 -10.34 -10.12 -11.26
N GLN A 93 -11.32 -10.89 -11.72
CA GLN A 93 -11.25 -12.37 -11.66
C GLN A 93 -10.60 -13.01 -12.89
N THR A 94 -10.33 -12.22 -13.93
CA THR A 94 -9.80 -12.71 -15.20
C THR A 94 -8.86 -11.67 -15.81
N GLY A 95 -7.96 -12.11 -16.69
CA GLY A 95 -7.08 -11.21 -17.41
C GLY A 95 -7.84 -10.22 -18.30
N ASN A 96 -8.95 -10.64 -18.92
CA ASN A 96 -9.79 -9.74 -19.71
C ASN A 96 -10.46 -8.63 -18.86
N GLN A 97 -10.96 -8.97 -17.68
CA GLN A 97 -11.49 -7.96 -16.74
C GLN A 97 -10.39 -6.99 -16.30
N ALA A 98 -9.20 -7.51 -15.99
CA ALA A 98 -8.05 -6.68 -15.63
C ALA A 98 -7.66 -5.69 -16.74
N LEU A 99 -7.62 -6.16 -18.00
CA LEU A 99 -7.35 -5.31 -19.16
C LEU A 99 -8.43 -4.24 -19.37
N LEU A 100 -9.71 -4.60 -19.17
CA LEU A 100 -10.82 -3.67 -19.25
C LEU A 100 -10.73 -2.59 -18.17
N LYS A 101 -10.53 -2.97 -16.90
CA LYS A 101 -10.37 -2.02 -15.80
C LYS A 101 -9.19 -1.10 -16.01
N ALA A 102 -8.06 -1.67 -16.44
CA ALA A 102 -6.91 -0.87 -16.75
C ALA A 102 -7.24 0.14 -17.88
N SER A 103 -8.16 -0.15 -18.81
CA SER A 103 -8.46 0.80 -19.90
C SER A 103 -9.24 2.02 -19.43
N GLN A 104 -9.82 1.93 -18.24
CA GLN A 104 -10.62 2.95 -17.59
C GLN A 104 -9.82 3.70 -16.53
N PHE A 105 -8.87 3.01 -15.88
CA PHE A 105 -8.11 3.53 -14.75
C PHE A 105 -6.60 3.36 -14.93
N ASN A 106 -5.85 4.33 -14.41
CA ASN A 106 -4.40 4.20 -14.24
C ASN A 106 -4.10 3.57 -12.89
N PHE A 107 -3.34 2.49 -12.92
CA PHE A 107 -2.88 1.78 -11.73
C PHE A 107 -1.39 2.00 -11.52
N ASP A 108 -0.99 2.23 -10.28
CA ASP A 108 0.41 2.34 -9.87
C ASP A 108 1.06 0.96 -9.69
N MET A 109 0.25 -0.04 -9.36
CA MET A 109 0.68 -1.42 -9.16
C MET A 109 -0.41 -2.41 -9.56
N ALA A 110 -0.01 -3.62 -9.97
CA ALA A 110 -0.92 -4.74 -10.10
C ALA A 110 -0.35 -5.99 -9.40
N ILE A 111 -1.20 -6.68 -8.64
CA ILE A 111 -0.94 -7.98 -8.03
C ILE A 111 -1.63 -9.01 -8.91
N LEU A 112 -0.89 -9.96 -9.48
CA LEU A 112 -1.40 -10.90 -10.47
C LEU A 112 -1.21 -12.32 -9.97
N ASP A 113 -2.28 -13.11 -9.95
CA ASP A 113 -2.16 -14.55 -9.87
C ASP A 113 -1.47 -15.09 -11.13
N TYR A 114 -0.70 -16.15 -10.94
CA TYR A 114 0.04 -16.79 -12.02
C TYR A 114 -0.88 -17.51 -13.00
N LYS A 115 -1.97 -18.13 -12.52
CA LYS A 115 -2.83 -19.00 -13.32
C LYS A 115 -4.28 -18.52 -13.26
N LEU A 116 -4.61 -17.61 -14.17
CA LEU A 116 -5.98 -17.17 -14.38
C LEU A 116 -6.74 -18.10 -15.34
N PRO A 117 -8.09 -18.08 -15.32
CA PRO A 117 -8.92 -18.89 -16.20
C PRO A 117 -8.68 -18.67 -17.70
N ASP A 118 -8.24 -17.47 -18.09
CA ASP A 118 -8.16 -17.02 -19.49
C ASP A 118 -6.73 -16.64 -19.95
N THR A 119 -5.75 -16.57 -19.04
CA THR A 119 -4.37 -16.20 -19.35
C THR A 119 -3.43 -16.62 -18.22
N THR A 120 -2.12 -16.56 -18.46
CA THR A 120 -1.15 -16.57 -17.37
C THR A 120 -0.88 -15.15 -16.87
N GLY A 121 -0.50 -15.00 -15.60
CA GLY A 121 -0.07 -13.71 -15.04
C GLY A 121 1.13 -13.11 -15.78
N ALA A 122 2.01 -13.96 -16.32
CA ALA A 122 3.16 -13.53 -17.11
C ALA A 122 2.75 -12.88 -18.45
N GLU A 123 1.80 -13.49 -19.17
CA GLU A 123 1.23 -12.91 -20.38
C GLU A 123 0.44 -11.64 -20.10
N LEU A 124 -0.39 -11.65 -19.05
CA LEU A 124 -1.18 -10.49 -18.64
C LEU A 124 -0.29 -9.29 -18.33
N ARG A 125 0.79 -9.49 -17.56
CA ARG A 125 1.78 -8.46 -17.27
C ARG A 125 2.36 -7.83 -18.54
N ASN A 126 2.67 -8.65 -19.56
CA ASN A 126 3.22 -8.14 -20.81
C ASN A 126 2.18 -7.27 -21.54
N ARG A 127 0.92 -7.73 -21.62
CA ARG A 127 -0.20 -6.98 -22.23
C ARG A 127 -0.47 -5.66 -21.51
N LEU A 128 -0.45 -5.66 -20.17
CA LEU A 128 -0.60 -4.44 -19.36
C LEU A 128 0.53 -3.44 -19.60
N LYS A 129 1.78 -3.92 -19.75
CA LYS A 129 2.94 -3.07 -20.05
C LYS A 129 2.91 -2.46 -21.45
N GLU A 130 2.49 -3.24 -22.45
CA GLU A 130 2.39 -2.76 -23.84
C GLU A 130 1.43 -1.59 -23.98
N ARG A 131 0.40 -1.54 -23.13
CA ARG A 131 -0.60 -0.48 -23.15
C ARG A 131 -0.20 0.80 -22.40
N ASN A 132 0.78 0.72 -21.53
CA ASN A 132 1.31 1.87 -20.78
C ASN A 132 2.58 2.48 -21.44
N LYS A 133 2.92 2.05 -22.66
CA LYS A 133 3.91 2.70 -23.54
C LYS A 133 3.22 3.69 -24.47
#